data_AF-A0A960R701-F1
#
_entry.id   AF-A0A960R701-F1
#
_cell.length_a   1.000
_cell.length_b   1.000
_cell.length_c   1.000
_cell.angle_alpha   90.00
_cell.angle_beta   90.00
_cell.angle_gamma   90.00
#
_symmetry.space_group_name_H-M   'P 1'
#
loop_
_entity.id
_entity.type
_entity.pdbx_description
1 polymer ?
#
loop_
_entity_poly.entity_id
_entity_poly.type
_entity_poly.pdbx_seq_one_letter_code
_entity_poly.pdbx_strand_id
1 'polypeptide(L)'
;FATPANALLPADLDSLLAVQAMFPVTARAEMRGQVGDRTVRGELNELALLADGDVLGIWDALMDRLRAIPAYVDLFAAAYPEIASANLGLQHAANAIAAFEIETWSPLDSPFDRFLAGDDGALEDAALRGALLFYGDARCASCHAGPLLSDQRAHALGVPQLGPGQELTRPLDLGFATAGGN
;
A
#
# COMPACT_ATOMS: atom_id res chain seq x y z
N PHE A 1 -10.52 7.75 9.09
CA PHE A 1 -9.11 8.06 8.76
C PHE A 1 -9.12 9.19 7.75
N ALA A 2 -8.16 10.11 7.80
CA ALA A 2 -8.03 11.16 6.79
C ALA A 2 -7.15 10.65 5.65
N THR A 3 -7.59 10.83 4.40
CA THR A 3 -6.82 10.49 3.22
C THR A 3 -6.54 11.76 2.40
N PRO A 4 -5.57 11.75 1.48
CA PRO A 4 -5.37 12.86 0.55
C PRO A 4 -6.64 13.19 -0.28
N ALA A 5 -7.50 12.20 -0.54
CA ALA A 5 -8.76 12.38 -1.24
C ALA A 5 -9.89 12.93 -0.33
N ASN A 6 -9.76 12.85 0.99
CA ASN A 6 -10.77 13.29 1.97
C ASN A 6 -12.19 12.82 1.60
N ALA A 7 -13.15 13.74 1.38
CA ALA A 7 -14.53 13.44 1.02
C ALA A 7 -14.71 12.87 -0.40
N LEU A 8 -13.66 12.87 -1.22
CA LEU A 8 -13.67 12.29 -2.57
C LEU A 8 -13.37 10.79 -2.58
N LEU A 9 -12.98 10.21 -1.44
CA LEU A 9 -12.78 8.77 -1.35
C LEU A 9 -14.13 8.06 -1.55
N PRO A 10 -14.23 7.13 -2.53
CA PRO A 10 -15.49 6.43 -2.78
C PRO A 10 -15.86 5.51 -1.61
N ALA A 11 -17.15 5.17 -1.55
CA ALA A 11 -17.64 4.09 -0.69
C ALA A 11 -17.15 2.72 -1.20
N ASP A 12 -17.50 1.65 -0.47
CA ASP A 12 -17.29 0.26 -0.89
C ASP A 12 -15.82 -0.15 -1.04
N LEU A 13 -14.94 0.41 -0.21
CA LEU A 13 -13.56 -0.06 -0.02
C LEU A 13 -13.51 -1.09 1.11
N ASP A 14 -13.01 -2.28 0.81
CA ASP A 14 -13.08 -3.43 1.73
C ASP A 14 -12.03 -3.38 2.85
N SER A 15 -10.96 -2.60 2.67
CA SER A 15 -9.83 -2.56 3.61
C SER A 15 -9.00 -1.28 3.52
N LEU A 16 -8.13 -1.05 4.52
CA LEU A 16 -7.14 0.03 4.47
C LEU A 16 -6.11 -0.16 3.34
N LEU A 17 -5.83 -1.41 2.96
CA LEU A 17 -4.97 -1.71 1.81
C LEU A 17 -5.64 -1.26 0.51
N ALA A 18 -6.95 -1.49 0.37
CA ALA A 18 -7.70 -0.98 -0.78
C ALA A 18 -7.65 0.55 -0.84
N VAL A 19 -7.81 1.23 0.31
CA VAL A 19 -7.64 2.69 0.38
C VAL A 19 -6.24 3.10 -0.09
N GLN A 20 -5.18 2.44 0.39
CA GLN A 20 -3.80 2.76 0.01
C GLN A 20 -3.55 2.55 -1.49
N ALA A 21 -4.05 1.46 -2.07
CA ALA A 21 -3.89 1.12 -3.48
C ALA A 21 -4.45 2.18 -4.45
N MET A 22 -5.33 3.08 -3.98
CA MET A 22 -5.89 4.16 -4.81
C MET A 22 -4.94 5.33 -5.07
N PHE A 23 -3.87 5.50 -4.27
CA PHE A 23 -3.07 6.73 -4.28
C PHE A 23 -1.80 6.70 -5.14
N PRO A 24 -1.05 5.58 -5.27
CA PRO A 24 0.14 5.56 -6.10
C PRO A 24 -0.08 5.98 -7.56
N VAL A 25 -1.27 5.67 -8.08
CA VAL A 25 -1.70 6.03 -9.44
C VAL A 25 -2.01 7.52 -9.63
N THR A 26 -2.12 8.30 -8.56
CA THR A 26 -2.38 9.74 -8.62
C THR A 26 -1.10 10.57 -8.44
N ALA A 27 -0.06 9.98 -7.85
CA ALA A 27 1.20 10.65 -7.57
C ALA A 27 2.11 10.71 -8.82
N ARG A 28 2.57 11.92 -9.17
CA ARG A 28 3.49 12.15 -10.31
C ARG A 28 4.84 11.47 -10.15
N ALA A 29 5.33 11.36 -8.92
CA ALA A 29 6.60 10.71 -8.60
C ALA A 29 6.51 9.19 -8.58
N GLU A 30 5.31 8.63 -8.73
CA GLU A 30 5.05 7.19 -8.67
C GLU A 30 4.49 6.69 -10.01
N MET A 31 3.22 6.26 -10.07
CA MET A 31 2.68 5.57 -11.24
C MET A 31 2.02 6.51 -12.26
N ARG A 32 1.70 7.75 -11.88
CA ARG A 32 0.99 8.66 -12.80
C ARG A 32 1.87 9.16 -13.94
N GLY A 33 3.14 9.44 -13.66
CA GLY A 33 4.09 10.04 -14.61
C GLY A 33 3.99 11.56 -14.77
N GLN A 34 4.87 12.08 -15.62
CA GLN A 34 5.08 13.49 -15.94
C GLN A 34 4.50 13.86 -17.31
N VAL A 35 4.17 15.14 -17.49
CA VAL A 35 3.68 15.66 -18.78
C VAL A 35 4.74 15.41 -19.86
N GLY A 36 4.35 14.72 -20.92
CA GLY A 36 5.26 14.33 -22.01
C GLY A 36 5.76 12.88 -21.92
N ASP A 37 5.51 12.18 -20.80
CA ASP A 37 5.80 10.76 -20.68
C ASP A 37 5.00 9.94 -21.70
N ARG A 38 5.55 8.77 -22.03
CA ARG A 38 4.93 7.82 -22.95
C ARG A 38 4.59 6.51 -22.25
N THR A 39 3.52 5.88 -22.70
CA THR A 39 3.15 4.53 -22.27
C THR A 39 4.17 3.51 -22.77
N VAL A 40 4.12 2.28 -22.25
CA VAL A 40 4.94 1.15 -22.75
C VAL A 40 4.70 0.82 -24.23
N ARG A 41 3.57 1.28 -24.78
CA ARG A 41 3.22 1.17 -26.22
C ARG A 41 3.70 2.35 -27.05
N GLY A 42 4.37 3.33 -26.44
CA GLY A 42 4.89 4.53 -27.09
C GLY A 42 3.87 5.66 -27.29
N GLU A 43 2.63 5.47 -26.83
CA GLU A 43 1.57 6.49 -26.86
C GLU A 43 1.84 7.57 -25.81
N LEU A 44 1.26 8.77 -25.96
CA LEU A 44 1.35 9.78 -24.89
C LEU A 44 0.58 9.30 -23.65
N ASN A 45 1.15 9.52 -22.46
CA ASN A 45 0.51 9.18 -21.20
C ASN A 45 -0.58 10.21 -20.87
N GLU A 46 -1.84 9.85 -21.11
CA GLU A 46 -3.00 10.72 -20.88
C GLU A 46 -3.22 11.05 -19.40
N LEU A 47 -2.86 10.14 -18.47
CA LEU A 47 -2.98 10.40 -17.03
C LEU A 47 -2.08 11.56 -16.57
N ALA A 48 -0.96 11.77 -17.26
CA ALA A 48 -0.05 12.86 -16.94
C ALA A 48 -0.60 14.24 -17.33
N LEU A 49 -1.57 14.30 -18.25
CA LEU A 49 -2.20 15.53 -18.75
C LEU A 49 -3.26 16.09 -17.80
N LEU A 50 -3.80 15.26 -16.91
CA LEU A 50 -4.80 15.68 -15.92
C LEU A 50 -4.19 16.66 -14.90
N ALA A 51 -5.01 17.41 -14.17
CA ALA A 51 -4.54 18.33 -13.14
C ALA A 51 -4.20 17.59 -11.84
N ASP A 52 -3.31 18.12 -11.00
CA ASP A 52 -2.83 17.42 -9.79
C ASP A 52 -3.89 17.23 -8.70
N GLY A 53 -4.90 18.12 -8.66
CA GLY A 53 -6.04 17.97 -7.77
C GLY A 53 -7.19 17.14 -8.35
N ASP A 54 -7.10 16.70 -9.60
CA ASP A 54 -8.19 15.99 -10.29
C ASP A 54 -8.12 14.47 -10.03
N VAL A 55 -8.24 14.10 -8.76
CA VAL A 55 -8.15 12.70 -8.31
C VAL A 55 -9.23 11.83 -8.97
N LEU A 56 -10.45 12.34 -9.11
CA LEU A 56 -11.55 11.62 -9.74
C LEU A 56 -11.29 11.39 -11.24
N GLY A 57 -10.87 12.42 -11.97
CA GLY A 57 -10.54 12.29 -13.39
C GLY A 57 -9.38 11.32 -13.63
N ILE A 58 -8.38 11.28 -12.74
CA ILE A 58 -7.28 10.31 -12.81
C ILE A 58 -7.80 8.88 -12.64
N TRP A 59 -8.65 8.65 -11.66
CA TRP A 59 -9.23 7.34 -11.40
C TRP A 59 -10.16 6.86 -12.53
N ASP A 60 -10.97 7.76 -13.09
CA ASP A 60 -11.84 7.46 -14.23
C ASP A 60 -11.03 7.09 -15.48
N ALA A 61 -10.02 7.90 -15.83
CA ALA A 61 -9.15 7.61 -16.97
C ALA A 61 -8.37 6.30 -16.79
N LEU A 62 -7.99 5.95 -15.55
CA LEU A 62 -7.39 4.66 -15.26
C LEU A 62 -8.38 3.50 -15.45
N MET A 63 -9.63 3.66 -15.02
CA MET A 63 -10.67 2.66 -15.28
C MET A 63 -10.92 2.48 -16.77
N ASP A 64 -10.85 3.54 -17.57
CA ASP A 64 -10.94 3.43 -19.03
C ASP A 64 -9.79 2.61 -19.64
N ARG A 65 -8.57 2.77 -19.13
CA ARG A 65 -7.43 1.89 -19.51
C ARG A 65 -7.71 0.43 -19.17
N LEU A 66 -8.26 0.16 -17.99
CA LEU A 66 -8.56 -1.21 -17.55
C LEU A 66 -9.68 -1.83 -18.39
N ARG A 67 -10.74 -1.07 -18.70
CA ARG A 67 -11.85 -1.50 -19.56
C ARG A 67 -11.45 -1.71 -21.02
N ALA A 68 -10.35 -1.09 -21.48
CA ALA A 68 -9.79 -1.35 -22.80
C ALA A 68 -9.09 -2.72 -22.92
N ILE A 69 -8.95 -3.47 -21.83
CA ILE A 69 -8.35 -4.81 -21.80
C ILE A 69 -9.49 -5.85 -21.67
N PRO A 70 -9.83 -6.60 -22.74
CA PRO A 70 -10.97 -7.54 -22.72
C PRO A 70 -10.91 -8.55 -21.57
N ALA A 71 -9.73 -9.09 -21.28
CA ALA A 71 -9.55 -10.04 -20.18
C ALA A 71 -9.89 -9.44 -18.81
N TYR A 72 -9.63 -8.14 -18.59
CA TYR A 72 -10.00 -7.48 -17.33
C TYR A 72 -11.49 -7.22 -17.26
N VAL A 73 -12.15 -6.90 -18.37
CA VAL A 73 -13.61 -6.77 -18.41
C VAL A 73 -14.28 -8.08 -17.97
N ASP A 74 -13.82 -9.22 -18.48
CA ASP A 74 -14.34 -10.53 -18.11
C ASP A 74 -14.11 -10.84 -16.61
N LEU A 75 -12.90 -10.56 -16.11
CA LEU A 75 -12.57 -10.78 -14.69
C LEU A 75 -13.38 -9.87 -13.76
N PHE A 76 -13.57 -8.60 -14.11
CA PHE A 76 -14.41 -7.69 -13.33
C PHE A 76 -15.87 -8.10 -13.35
N ALA A 77 -16.40 -8.53 -14.49
CA ALA A 77 -17.78 -9.03 -14.59
C ALA A 77 -17.99 -10.30 -13.74
N ALA A 78 -16.97 -11.16 -13.64
CA ALA A 78 -17.02 -12.33 -12.78
C ALA A 78 -16.95 -11.97 -11.28
N ALA A 79 -16.16 -10.96 -10.92
CA ALA A 79 -15.99 -10.51 -9.53
C ALA A 79 -17.18 -9.67 -9.01
N TYR A 80 -17.82 -8.89 -9.88
CA TYR A 80 -18.91 -7.96 -9.56
C TYR A 80 -20.13 -8.14 -10.49
N PRO A 81 -20.80 -9.30 -10.48
CA PRO A 81 -21.86 -9.63 -11.44
C PRO A 81 -23.09 -8.71 -11.35
N GLU A 82 -23.30 -8.07 -10.20
CA GLU A 82 -24.39 -7.12 -9.93
C GLU A 82 -24.08 -5.68 -10.39
N ILE A 83 -22.85 -5.39 -10.78
CA ILE A 83 -22.41 -4.04 -11.16
C ILE A 83 -22.14 -4.01 -12.67
N ALA A 84 -22.84 -3.14 -13.39
CA ALA A 84 -22.56 -2.91 -14.80
C ALA A 84 -21.12 -2.40 -14.98
N SER A 85 -20.41 -2.89 -16.01
CA SER A 85 -19.00 -2.52 -16.27
C SER A 85 -18.75 -1.00 -16.34
N ALA A 86 -19.73 -0.24 -16.86
CA ALA A 86 -19.68 1.23 -16.91
C ALA A 86 -19.73 1.91 -15.53
N ASN A 87 -20.24 1.23 -14.51
CA ASN A 87 -20.37 1.73 -13.14
C ASN A 87 -19.21 1.29 -12.22
N LEU A 88 -18.30 0.44 -12.70
CA LEU A 88 -17.12 0.04 -11.93
C LEU A 88 -16.18 1.24 -11.77
N GLY A 89 -16.02 1.75 -10.55
CA GLY A 89 -14.98 2.73 -10.23
C GLY A 89 -13.66 2.09 -9.79
N LEU A 90 -12.63 2.92 -9.56
CA LEU A 90 -11.32 2.45 -9.15
C LEU A 90 -11.32 1.67 -7.83
N GLN A 91 -12.29 1.89 -6.93
CA GLN A 91 -12.41 1.13 -5.70
C GLN A 91 -12.50 -0.38 -5.93
N HIS A 92 -13.09 -0.83 -7.03
CA HIS A 92 -13.18 -2.26 -7.38
C HIS A 92 -11.81 -2.82 -7.78
N ALA A 93 -11.03 -2.06 -8.55
CA ALA A 93 -9.65 -2.43 -8.87
C ALA A 93 -8.77 -2.42 -7.62
N ALA A 94 -8.97 -1.44 -6.74
CA ALA A 94 -8.25 -1.32 -5.48
C ALA A 94 -8.58 -2.47 -4.50
N ASN A 95 -9.84 -2.89 -4.42
CA ASN A 95 -10.24 -4.08 -3.64
C ASN A 95 -9.59 -5.34 -4.21
N ALA A 96 -9.52 -5.50 -5.54
CA ALA A 96 -8.84 -6.63 -6.17
C ALA A 96 -7.33 -6.66 -5.86
N ILE A 97 -6.65 -5.51 -5.89
CA ILE A 97 -5.23 -5.39 -5.48
C ILE A 97 -5.08 -5.79 -4.01
N ALA A 98 -5.91 -5.23 -3.13
CA ALA A 98 -5.86 -5.53 -1.72
C ALA A 98 -6.12 -7.01 -1.41
N ALA A 99 -7.09 -7.63 -2.09
CA ALA A 99 -7.36 -9.05 -1.94
C ALA A 99 -6.15 -9.91 -2.34
N PHE A 100 -5.52 -9.60 -3.48
CA PHE A 100 -4.29 -10.26 -3.90
C PHE A 100 -3.16 -10.08 -2.88
N GLU A 101 -2.97 -8.87 -2.35
CA GLU A 101 -1.93 -8.59 -1.36
C GLU A 101 -2.14 -9.38 -0.07
N ILE A 102 -3.37 -9.40 0.44
CA ILE A 102 -3.73 -10.13 1.66
C ILE A 102 -3.52 -11.63 1.46
N GLU A 103 -4.00 -12.19 0.35
CA GLU A 103 -3.91 -13.63 0.08
C GLU A 103 -2.46 -14.07 -0.13
N THR A 104 -1.69 -13.30 -0.90
CA THR A 104 -0.32 -13.68 -1.31
C THR A 104 0.70 -13.44 -0.20
N TRP A 105 0.58 -12.33 0.54
CA TRP A 105 1.62 -11.83 1.45
C TRP A 105 1.30 -12.02 2.93
N SER A 106 0.34 -12.88 3.26
CA SER A 106 0.08 -13.31 4.64
C SER A 106 0.49 -14.77 4.96
N PRO A 107 1.61 -15.33 4.43
CA PRO A 107 2.03 -16.67 4.83
C PRO A 107 2.58 -16.67 6.26
N LEU A 108 2.21 -17.69 7.05
CA LEU A 108 2.64 -17.89 8.45
C LEU A 108 3.30 -19.28 8.60
N ASP A 109 4.41 -19.50 7.88
CA ASP A 109 5.15 -20.77 7.88
C ASP A 109 6.69 -20.56 7.86
N SER A 110 7.16 -19.46 8.45
CA SER A 110 8.59 -19.33 8.71
C SER A 110 9.02 -20.35 9.78
N PRO A 111 10.33 -20.67 9.88
CA PRO A 111 10.84 -21.47 10.99
C PRO A 111 10.46 -20.92 12.38
N PHE A 112 10.33 -19.61 12.49
CA PHE A 112 9.86 -18.96 13.71
C PHE A 112 8.37 -19.24 13.97
N ASP A 113 7.53 -19.20 12.95
CA ASP A 113 6.09 -19.53 13.08
C ASP A 113 5.88 -20.98 13.50
N ARG A 114 6.62 -21.92 12.90
CA ARG A 114 6.56 -23.34 13.28
C ARG A 114 7.04 -23.57 14.71
N PHE A 115 8.10 -22.88 15.11
CA PHE A 115 8.57 -22.91 16.51
C PHE A 115 7.49 -22.42 17.48
N LEU A 116 6.83 -21.30 17.17
CA LEU A 116 5.69 -20.82 17.97
C LEU A 116 4.49 -21.77 17.97
N ALA A 117 4.33 -22.57 16.91
CA ALA A 117 3.32 -23.63 16.81
C ALA A 117 3.70 -24.94 17.55
N GLY A 118 4.87 -24.99 18.21
CA GLY A 118 5.32 -26.11 19.03
C GLY A 118 6.32 -27.06 18.36
N ASP A 119 6.83 -26.73 17.17
CA ASP A 119 7.96 -27.45 16.58
C ASP A 119 9.28 -26.93 17.17
N ASP A 120 9.67 -27.48 18.32
CA ASP A 120 10.91 -27.13 19.03
C ASP A 120 12.17 -27.32 18.16
N GLY A 121 12.10 -28.12 17.09
CA GLY A 121 13.18 -28.36 16.13
C GLY A 121 13.24 -27.36 14.97
N ALA A 122 12.27 -26.44 14.86
CA ALA A 122 12.20 -25.51 13.74
C ALA A 122 13.29 -24.42 13.79
N LEU A 123 13.80 -24.06 14.97
CA LEU A 123 14.88 -23.09 15.12
C LEU A 123 16.22 -23.77 15.44
N GLU A 124 17.26 -23.37 14.72
CA GLU A 124 18.63 -23.71 15.08
C GLU A 124 19.08 -22.96 16.35
N ASP A 125 20.06 -23.50 17.07
CA ASP A 125 20.58 -22.93 18.32
C ASP A 125 20.99 -21.45 18.20
N ALA A 126 21.54 -21.05 17.05
CA ALA A 126 21.91 -19.66 16.81
C ALA A 126 20.68 -18.74 16.73
N ALA A 127 19.61 -19.17 16.07
CA ALA A 127 18.35 -18.44 16.00
C ALA A 127 17.68 -18.36 17.37
N LEU A 128 17.71 -19.45 18.16
CA LEU A 128 17.17 -19.46 19.53
C LEU A 128 17.90 -18.46 20.45
N ARG A 129 19.24 -18.39 20.39
CA ARG A 129 20.01 -17.36 21.12
C ARG A 129 19.63 -15.95 20.69
N GLY A 130 19.41 -15.74 19.39
CA GLY A 130 18.93 -14.46 18.86
C GLY A 130 17.54 -14.08 19.39
N ALA A 131 16.62 -15.04 19.44
CA ALA A 131 15.28 -14.86 20.00
C ALA A 131 15.33 -14.47 21.49
N LEU A 132 16.17 -15.15 22.29
CA LEU A 132 16.35 -14.81 23.71
C LEU A 132 16.87 -13.38 23.90
N LEU A 133 17.80 -12.93 23.06
CA LEU A 133 18.27 -11.54 23.08
C LEU A 133 17.16 -10.56 22.67
N PHE A 134 16.43 -10.86 21.60
CA PHE A 134 15.37 -10.03 21.04
C PHE A 134 14.22 -9.78 22.03
N TYR A 135 13.77 -10.84 22.71
CA TYR A 135 12.70 -10.79 23.70
C TYR A 135 13.17 -10.43 25.11
N GLY A 136 14.48 -10.50 25.39
CA GLY A 136 15.10 -10.16 26.66
C GLY A 136 15.93 -8.88 26.60
N ASP A 137 17.24 -9.02 26.77
CA ASP A 137 18.16 -7.92 27.11
C ASP A 137 18.25 -6.82 26.04
N ALA A 138 18.04 -7.12 24.75
CA ALA A 138 18.06 -6.10 23.71
C ALA A 138 16.78 -5.26 23.64
N ARG A 139 15.70 -5.71 24.30
CA ARG A 139 14.39 -5.02 24.38
C ARG A 139 13.77 -4.72 23.01
N CYS A 140 14.12 -5.46 21.97
CA CYS A 140 13.58 -5.28 20.62
C CYS A 140 12.05 -5.42 20.63
N ALA A 141 11.56 -6.41 21.40
CA ALA A 141 10.13 -6.69 21.57
C ALA A 141 9.34 -5.60 22.31
N SER A 142 9.98 -4.51 22.78
CA SER A 142 9.25 -3.36 23.32
C SER A 142 8.47 -2.58 22.26
N CYS A 143 8.95 -2.61 21.00
CA CYS A 143 8.29 -2.01 19.84
C CYS A 143 7.98 -3.05 18.75
N HIS A 144 8.84 -4.06 18.57
CA HIS A 144 8.65 -5.16 17.61
C HIS A 144 7.91 -6.34 18.26
N ALA A 145 6.66 -6.13 18.63
CA ALA A 145 5.88 -7.04 19.45
C ALA A 145 4.79 -7.80 18.68
N GLY A 146 4.25 -8.85 19.32
CA GLY A 146 3.11 -9.60 18.82
C GLY A 146 3.40 -10.44 17.58
N PRO A 147 2.35 -11.02 16.98
CA PRO A 147 2.49 -11.94 15.84
C PRO A 147 3.12 -11.32 14.58
N LEU A 148 3.04 -9.99 14.45
CA LEU A 148 3.55 -9.25 13.28
C LEU A 148 4.92 -8.58 13.56
N LEU A 149 5.51 -8.81 14.74
CA LEU A 149 6.76 -8.17 15.17
C LEU A 149 6.72 -6.64 15.02
N SER A 150 5.57 -6.05 15.34
CA SER A 150 5.28 -4.63 15.28
C SER A 150 4.12 -4.30 16.22
N ASP A 151 4.28 -3.27 17.04
CA ASP A 151 3.21 -2.69 17.84
C ASP A 151 2.26 -1.79 17.04
N GLN A 152 2.52 -1.63 15.73
CA GLN A 152 1.78 -0.79 14.78
C GLN A 152 1.71 0.70 15.19
N ARG A 153 2.68 1.17 15.98
CA ARG A 153 2.79 2.58 16.38
C ARG A 153 3.93 3.28 15.66
N ALA A 154 3.80 4.60 15.58
CA ALA A 154 4.87 5.47 15.10
C ALA A 154 5.88 5.76 16.23
N HIS A 155 7.17 5.63 15.93
CA HIS A 155 8.26 5.87 16.87
C HIS A 155 9.33 6.77 16.23
N ALA A 156 9.79 7.80 16.94
CA ALA A 156 10.85 8.69 16.49
C ALA A 156 12.22 8.20 17.02
N LEU A 157 12.92 7.42 16.21
CA LEU A 157 14.21 6.82 16.59
C LEU A 157 15.42 7.75 16.37
N GLY A 158 15.21 8.94 15.78
CA GLY A 158 16.28 9.89 15.50
C GLY A 158 17.25 9.41 14.41
N VAL A 159 16.79 8.53 13.51
CA VAL A 159 17.57 8.13 12.33
C VAL A 159 17.89 9.36 11.47
N PRO A 160 19.11 9.48 10.92
CA PRO A 160 19.46 10.62 10.09
C PRO A 160 18.62 10.60 8.81
N GLN A 161 18.12 11.76 8.41
CA GLN A 161 17.41 11.88 7.14
C GLN A 161 18.36 11.64 5.96
N LEU A 162 17.93 10.77 5.04
CA LEU A 162 18.65 10.46 3.81
C LEU A 162 17.89 11.05 2.61
N GLY A 163 18.49 12.03 1.94
CA GLY A 163 17.86 12.73 0.82
C GLY A 163 16.86 13.82 1.24
N PRO A 164 16.28 14.56 0.28
CA PRO A 164 15.26 15.56 0.57
C PRO A 164 13.92 14.92 0.97
N GLY A 165 13.09 15.65 1.71
CA GLY A 165 11.68 15.30 1.89
C GLY A 165 10.89 15.36 0.57
N GLN A 166 9.62 14.95 0.58
CA GLN A 166 8.79 14.86 -0.64
C GLN A 166 8.64 16.19 -1.40
N GLU A 167 8.63 17.33 -0.70
CA GLU A 167 8.57 18.65 -1.34
C GLU A 167 9.95 19.31 -1.30
N LEU A 168 10.42 19.86 -2.42
CA LEU A 168 11.66 20.66 -2.47
C LEU A 168 11.65 21.84 -1.49
N THR A 169 10.46 22.32 -1.12
CA THR A 169 10.22 23.40 -0.16
C THR A 169 10.14 22.94 1.29
N ARG A 170 10.01 21.63 1.53
CA ARG A 170 10.04 21.01 2.87
C ARG A 170 11.25 20.10 2.94
N PRO A 171 12.41 20.64 3.38
CA PRO A 171 13.64 19.88 3.36
C PRO A 171 13.61 18.68 4.31
N LEU A 172 12.66 18.62 5.25
CA LEU A 172 12.54 17.57 6.24
C LEU A 172 11.33 16.67 6.01
N ASP A 173 11.53 15.36 6.13
CA ASP A 173 10.42 14.41 6.32
C ASP A 173 10.10 14.32 7.82
N LEU A 174 8.90 14.78 8.18
CA LEU A 174 8.44 14.84 9.56
C LEU A 174 7.62 13.60 9.98
N GLY A 175 7.37 12.67 9.04
CA GLY A 175 6.59 11.47 9.28
C GLY A 175 5.26 11.75 9.99
N PHE A 176 5.00 11.02 11.08
CA PHE A 176 3.76 11.15 11.84
C PHE A 176 3.61 12.46 12.63
N ALA A 177 4.67 13.26 12.80
CA ALA A 177 4.59 14.53 13.54
C ALA A 177 3.65 15.55 12.86
N THR A 178 3.40 15.41 11.56
CA THR A 178 2.45 16.24 10.82
C THR A 178 1.04 15.64 10.71
N ALA A 179 0.84 14.39 11.14
CA ALA A 179 -0.44 13.67 11.01
C ALA A 179 -1.37 13.86 12.22
N GLY A 180 -0.87 14.34 13.36
CA GLY A 180 -1.64 14.60 14.57
C GLY A 180 -1.50 16.07 14.99
N GLY A 181 -2.62 16.79 15.08
CA GLY A 181 -2.66 18.13 15.65
C GLY A 181 -2.62 18.10 17.18
N ASN A 182 -1.48 17.72 17.76
CA ASN A 182 -1.13 17.97 19.17
C ASN A 182 0.35 18.33 19.29
#